data_AF-A0A1F2T9W2-F1
#
_entry.id   AF-A0A1F2T9W2-F1
#
_cell.length_a   1.000
_cell.length_b   1.000
_cell.length_c   1.000
_cell.angle_alpha   90.00
_cell.angle_beta   90.00
_cell.angle_gamma   90.00
#
_symmetry.space_group_name_H-M   'P 1'
#
loop_
_entity.id
_entity.type
_entity.pdbx_description
1 polymer ?
#
loop_
_entity_poly.entity_id
_entity_poly.type
_entity_poly.pdbx_seq_one_letter_code
_entity_poly.pdbx_strand_id
1 'polypeptide(L)'
;MKSIIRFVVQIALLTAVLAGLPAAGYAQEATMSGTVSDSTGGVLPGVTITAVHEASGNTFETATDERGIYRIPLRIGGYRVTAALAGFATVTRTGLEVLVGQQTTVNLQMAPSSLQESVTVTAEAPLVDVSQSRASGNVGSRQM
;
A
#
# COMPACT_ATOMS: atom_id res chain seq x y z
N MET A 1 44.35 17.79 40.62
CA MET A 1 43.04 17.15 40.91
C MET A 1 41.83 17.99 40.49
N LYS A 2 41.69 19.27 40.90
CA LYS A 2 40.52 20.10 40.55
C LYS A 2 40.33 20.36 39.04
N SER A 3 41.38 20.41 38.22
CA SER A 3 41.26 20.56 36.76
C SER A 3 40.82 19.27 36.05
N ILE A 4 41.25 18.10 36.55
CA ILE A 4 40.86 16.79 36.03
C ILE A 4 39.36 16.55 36.27
N ILE A 5 38.87 16.89 37.46
CA ILE A 5 37.43 16.78 37.79
C ILE A 5 36.59 17.69 36.88
N ARG A 6 37.04 18.93 36.64
CA ARG A 6 36.38 19.85 35.71
C ARG A 6 36.32 19.29 34.28
N PHE A 7 37.42 18.69 33.81
CA PHE A 7 37.49 18.11 32.48
C PHE A 7 36.56 16.91 32.32
N VAL A 8 36.48 16.04 33.34
CA VAL A 8 35.56 14.89 33.36
C VAL A 8 34.09 15.34 33.38
N VAL A 9 33.76 16.38 34.17
CA VAL A 9 32.40 16.93 34.22
C VAL A 9 32.01 17.54 32.87
N GLN A 10 32.93 18.25 32.19
CA GLN A 10 32.68 18.81 30.86
C GLN A 10 32.44 17.73 29.81
N ILE A 11 33.21 16.63 29.83
CA ILE A 11 33.00 15.51 28.91
C ILE A 11 31.65 14.84 29.18
N ALA A 12 31.28 14.64 30.46
CA ALA A 12 29.99 14.04 30.84
C ALA A 12 28.79 14.92 30.42
N LEU A 13 28.94 16.24 30.50
CA LEU A 13 27.91 17.18 30.05
C LEU A 13 27.77 17.16 28.52
N LEU A 14 28.90 17.06 27.80
CA LEU A 14 28.91 16.99 26.34
C LEU A 14 28.24 15.69 25.82
N THR A 15 28.51 14.55 26.46
CA THR A 15 27.89 13.27 26.09
C THR A 15 26.40 13.23 26.44
N ALA A 16 25.98 13.82 27.56
CA ALA A 16 24.57 13.92 27.93
C ALA A 16 23.76 14.77 26.92
N VAL A 17 24.35 15.87 26.43
CA VAL A 17 23.72 16.71 25.40
C VAL A 17 23.61 15.97 24.07
N LEU A 18 24.64 15.22 23.68
CA LEU A 18 24.65 14.48 22.41
C LEU A 18 23.67 13.30 22.41
N ALA A 19 23.45 12.65 23.56
CA ALA A 19 22.48 11.56 23.72
C ALA A 19 21.01 12.03 23.79
N GLY A 20 20.78 13.33 24.04
CA GLY A 20 19.44 13.92 24.09
C GLY A 20 18.90 14.41 22.75
N LEU A 21 19.67 14.28 21.66
CA LEU A 21 19.21 14.66 20.34
C LEU A 21 18.04 13.74 19.93
N PRO A 22 16.86 14.29 19.56
CA PRO A 22 15.76 13.47 19.08
C PRO A 22 16.22 12.75 17.81
N ALA A 23 16.17 11.42 17.83
CA ALA A 23 16.37 10.63 16.63
C ALA A 23 15.33 11.06 15.60
N ALA A 24 15.77 11.59 14.45
CA ALA A 24 14.88 11.92 13.35
C ALA A 24 14.21 10.62 12.88
N GLY A 25 12.96 10.41 13.30
CA GLY A 25 12.13 9.33 12.77
C GLY A 25 11.82 9.64 11.32
N TYR A 26 12.33 8.84 10.39
CA TYR A 26 11.96 8.94 8.98
C TYR A 26 10.46 8.65 8.86
N ALA A 27 9.68 9.61 8.37
CA ALA A 27 8.32 9.35 7.93
C ALA A 27 8.40 8.33 6.79
N GLN A 28 7.89 7.13 7.02
CA GLN A 28 7.86 6.07 6.02
C GLN A 28 6.77 6.42 5.01
N GLU A 29 7.14 7.23 4.02
CA GLU A 29 6.29 7.59 2.90
C GLU A 29 6.19 6.39 1.95
N ALA A 30 4.95 6.05 1.60
CA ALA A 30 4.62 5.08 0.58
C ALA A 30 3.71 5.74 -0.46
N THR A 31 3.55 5.11 -1.62
CA THR A 31 2.64 5.62 -2.63
C THR A 31 1.84 4.49 -3.23
N MET A 32 0.52 4.68 -3.29
CA MET A 32 -0.37 3.81 -4.04
C MET A 32 -0.71 4.49 -5.37
N SER A 33 -0.63 3.73 -6.44
CA SER A 33 -1.02 4.16 -7.79
C SER A 33 -1.92 3.14 -8.44
N GLY A 34 -2.58 3.49 -9.52
CA GLY A 34 -3.39 2.53 -10.26
C GLY A 34 -4.15 3.17 -11.39
N THR A 35 -4.86 2.32 -12.12
CA THR A 35 -5.80 2.77 -13.14
C THR A 35 -7.22 2.33 -12.81
N VAL A 36 -8.18 3.19 -13.13
CA VAL A 36 -9.60 2.86 -13.06
C VAL A 36 -10.16 2.68 -14.46
N SER A 37 -10.83 1.55 -14.69
CA SER A 37 -11.47 1.22 -15.96
C SER A 37 -12.91 0.77 -15.78
N ASP A 38 -13.67 0.79 -16.87
CA ASP A 38 -14.99 0.18 -16.97
C ASP A 38 -14.91 -1.31 -17.35
N SER A 39 -16.02 -2.03 -17.20
CA SER A 39 -16.29 -3.38 -17.71
C SER A 39 -15.92 -3.59 -19.19
N THR A 40 -15.99 -2.54 -20.02
CA THR A 40 -15.58 -2.56 -21.43
C THR A 40 -14.08 -2.39 -21.66
N GLY A 41 -13.30 -2.10 -20.61
CA GLY A 41 -11.87 -1.79 -20.68
C GLY A 41 -11.55 -0.32 -20.96
N GLY A 42 -12.56 0.55 -21.10
CA GLY A 42 -12.37 1.99 -21.21
C GLY A 42 -11.84 2.60 -19.90
N VAL A 43 -10.95 3.59 -19.98
CA VAL A 43 -10.44 4.30 -18.79
C VAL A 43 -11.47 5.29 -18.26
N LEU A 44 -11.52 5.46 -16.93
CA LEU A 44 -12.49 6.34 -16.27
C LEU A 44 -11.79 7.54 -15.62
N PRO A 45 -11.90 8.74 -16.21
CA PRO A 45 -11.41 9.98 -15.61
C PRO A 45 -12.39 10.54 -14.56
N GLY A 46 -11.87 11.28 -13.59
CA GLY A 46 -12.68 11.95 -12.55
C GLY A 46 -13.27 11.02 -11.48
N VAL A 47 -12.81 9.77 -11.40
CA VAL A 47 -13.19 8.83 -10.34
C VAL A 47 -12.58 9.31 -9.03
N THR A 48 -13.41 9.44 -7.99
CA THR A 48 -12.96 9.76 -6.64
C THR A 48 -12.46 8.49 -5.97
N ILE A 49 -11.20 8.48 -5.56
CA ILE A 49 -10.52 7.40 -4.86
C ILE A 49 -10.32 7.80 -3.40
N THR A 50 -10.95 7.06 -2.50
CA THR A 50 -10.84 7.25 -1.06
C THR A 50 -10.08 6.07 -0.45
N ALA A 51 -8.91 6.31 0.14
CA ALA A 51 -8.12 5.33 0.87
C ALA A 51 -8.21 5.58 2.38
N VAL A 52 -8.77 4.62 3.11
CA VAL A 52 -8.90 4.66 4.58
C VAL A 52 -7.87 3.71 5.18
N HIS A 53 -6.99 4.24 6.03
CA HIS A 53 -6.03 3.45 6.79
C HIS A 53 -6.77 2.67 7.89
N GLU A 54 -6.77 1.34 7.81
CA GLU A 54 -7.62 0.52 8.68
C GLU A 54 -7.18 0.55 10.16
N ALA A 55 -5.90 0.81 10.43
CA ALA A 55 -5.39 0.87 11.80
C ALA A 55 -5.62 2.22 12.50
N SER A 56 -5.61 3.34 11.76
CA SER A 56 -5.74 4.68 12.36
C SER A 56 -7.03 5.42 11.99
N GLY A 57 -7.78 4.93 11.00
CA GLY A 57 -8.94 5.62 10.42
C GLY A 57 -8.60 6.84 9.57
N ASN A 58 -7.30 7.11 9.30
CA ASN A 58 -6.91 8.23 8.44
C ASN A 58 -7.45 8.02 7.04
N THR A 59 -8.11 9.05 6.51
CA THR A 59 -8.65 9.03 5.15
C THR A 59 -7.80 9.91 4.25
N PHE A 60 -7.51 9.40 3.07
CA PHE A 60 -6.81 10.09 2.00
C PHE A 60 -7.68 10.03 0.74
N GLU A 61 -7.80 11.13 0.03
CA GLU A 61 -8.65 11.22 -1.15
C GLU A 61 -7.85 11.76 -2.34
N THR A 62 -8.11 11.22 -3.52
CA THR A 62 -7.58 11.72 -4.79
C THR A 62 -8.57 11.44 -5.93
N ALA A 63 -8.40 12.10 -7.08
CA ALA A 63 -9.20 11.83 -8.27
C ALA A 63 -8.33 11.23 -9.38
N THR A 64 -8.92 10.42 -10.26
CA THR A 64 -8.24 9.94 -11.47
C THR A 64 -8.08 11.05 -12.52
N ASP A 65 -6.96 11.02 -13.25
CA ASP A 65 -6.67 11.91 -14.36
C ASP A 65 -7.41 11.53 -15.66
N GLU A 66 -7.16 12.26 -16.75
CA GLU A 66 -7.75 12.00 -18.08
C GLU A 66 -7.45 10.61 -18.65
N ARG A 67 -6.42 9.94 -18.15
CA ARG A 67 -6.01 8.59 -18.54
C ARG A 67 -6.57 7.53 -17.58
N GLY A 68 -7.40 7.94 -16.61
CA GLY A 68 -7.92 7.07 -15.55
C GLY A 68 -6.87 6.67 -14.52
N ILE A 69 -5.71 7.32 -14.49
CA ILE A 69 -4.61 7.02 -13.56
C ILE A 69 -4.80 7.82 -12.29
N TYR A 70 -4.56 7.20 -11.14
CA TYR A 70 -4.46 7.89 -9.86
C TYR A 70 -3.14 7.62 -9.17
N ARG A 71 -2.72 8.56 -8.32
CA ARG A 71 -1.57 8.45 -7.43
C ARG A 71 -1.91 9.11 -6.11
N ILE A 72 -1.75 8.38 -5.01
CA ILE A 72 -2.03 8.86 -3.67
C ILE A 72 -0.86 8.55 -2.72
N PRO A 73 -0.22 9.58 -2.14
CA PRO A 73 0.81 9.38 -1.13
C PRO A 73 0.16 8.92 0.18
N LEU A 74 0.67 7.84 0.75
CA LEU A 74 0.12 7.18 1.92
C LEU A 74 1.25 6.86 2.92
N ARG A 75 0.87 6.49 4.14
CA ARG A 75 1.78 5.87 5.10
C ARG A 75 1.79 4.36 4.91
N ILE A 76 2.82 3.68 5.39
CA ILE A 76 2.81 2.22 5.44
C ILE A 76 1.64 1.69 6.29
N GLY A 77 1.05 0.56 5.90
CA GLY A 77 -0.04 -0.08 6.62
C GLY A 77 -1.14 -0.64 5.72
N GLY A 78 -2.20 -1.14 6.36
CA GLY A 78 -3.37 -1.71 5.68
C GLY A 78 -4.40 -0.64 5.31
N TYR A 79 -4.89 -0.68 4.09
CA TYR A 79 -5.87 0.26 3.56
C TYR A 79 -7.11 -0.42 2.99
N ARG A 80 -8.23 0.29 3.15
CA ARG A 80 -9.45 0.10 2.38
C ARG A 80 -9.55 1.20 1.35
N VAL A 81 -9.67 0.83 0.08
CA VAL A 81 -9.79 1.76 -1.03
C VAL A 81 -11.19 1.67 -1.62
N THR A 82 -11.84 2.80 -1.76
CA THR A 82 -13.17 2.94 -2.36
C THR A 82 -13.07 3.85 -3.58
N ALA A 83 -13.57 3.37 -4.71
CA ALA A 83 -13.72 4.14 -5.94
C ALA A 83 -15.19 4.51 -6.15
N ALA A 84 -15.44 5.80 -6.33
CA ALA A 84 -16.77 6.35 -6.55
C ALA A 84 -16.77 7.30 -7.75
N LEU A 85 -17.77 7.13 -8.63
CA LEU A 85 -18.01 8.00 -9.78
C LEU A 85 -19.51 8.00 -10.07
N ALA A 86 -20.07 9.18 -10.34
CA ALA A 86 -21.49 9.31 -10.65
C ALA A 86 -21.85 8.48 -11.89
N GLY A 87 -22.94 7.70 -11.80
CA GLY A 87 -23.36 6.79 -12.87
C GLY A 87 -22.64 5.43 -12.89
N PHE A 88 -21.68 5.19 -11.98
CA PHE A 88 -21.00 3.91 -11.81
C PHE A 88 -21.24 3.32 -10.42
N ALA A 89 -21.20 1.99 -10.33
CA ALA A 89 -21.29 1.29 -9.07
C ALA A 89 -20.03 1.57 -8.23
N THR A 90 -20.21 1.85 -6.95
CA THR A 90 -19.09 2.07 -6.03
C THR A 90 -18.37 0.75 -5.79
N VAL A 91 -17.06 0.74 -5.95
CA VAL A 91 -16.21 -0.43 -5.75
C VAL A 91 -15.35 -0.22 -4.53
N THR A 92 -15.44 -1.12 -3.55
CA THR A 92 -14.57 -1.11 -2.36
C THR A 92 -13.68 -2.34 -2.34
N ARG A 93 -12.37 -2.12 -2.15
CA ARG A 93 -11.34 -3.14 -1.95
C ARG A 93 -10.74 -2.98 -0.55
N THR A 94 -10.72 -4.05 0.21
CA THR A 94 -10.15 -4.13 1.57
C THR A 94 -8.89 -4.97 1.60
N GLY A 95 -8.11 -4.89 2.68
CA GLY A 95 -6.93 -5.74 2.87
C GLY A 95 -5.75 -5.38 1.97
N LEU A 96 -5.68 -4.14 1.49
CA LEU A 96 -4.55 -3.69 0.68
C LEU A 96 -3.39 -3.30 1.60
N GLU A 97 -2.32 -4.09 1.59
CA GLU A 97 -1.12 -3.81 2.37
C GLU A 97 -0.15 -2.92 1.59
N VAL A 98 0.22 -1.80 2.20
CA VAL A 98 1.20 -0.84 1.65
C VAL A 98 2.49 -0.96 2.45
N LEU A 99 3.53 -1.46 1.78
CA LEU A 99 4.85 -1.75 2.36
C LEU A 99 5.83 -0.60 2.15
N VAL A 100 6.84 -0.50 3.02
CA VAL A 100 7.86 0.56 2.96
C VAL A 100 8.66 0.50 1.66
N GLY A 101 8.81 1.65 0.99
CA GLY A 101 9.62 1.76 -0.23
C GLY A 101 9.05 1.06 -1.46
N GLN A 102 7.84 0.50 -1.39
CA GLN A 102 7.16 -0.10 -2.54
C GLN A 102 6.07 0.81 -3.09
N GLN A 103 5.99 0.87 -4.43
CA GLN A 103 4.86 1.46 -5.12
C GLN A 103 3.78 0.39 -5.31
N THR A 104 2.77 0.39 -4.44
CA THR A 104 1.64 -0.54 -4.56
C THR A 104 0.76 -0.10 -5.73
N THR A 105 0.61 -0.97 -6.73
CA THR A 105 -0.27 -0.70 -7.88
C THR A 105 -1.58 -1.45 -7.73
N VAL A 106 -2.70 -0.73 -7.69
CA VAL A 106 -4.04 -1.31 -7.51
C VAL A 106 -4.94 -0.82 -8.65
N ASN A 107 -5.26 -1.70 -9.59
CA ASN A 107 -6.20 -1.37 -10.66
C ASN A 107 -7.62 -1.72 -10.22
N LEU A 108 -8.57 -0.84 -10.55
CA LEU A 108 -9.97 -0.97 -10.15
C LEU A 108 -10.83 -0.99 -11.41
N GLN A 109 -11.78 -1.90 -11.45
CA GLN A 109 -12.76 -1.96 -12.52
C GLN A 109 -14.13 -1.62 -11.95
N MET A 110 -14.80 -0.62 -12.50
CA MET A 110 -16.15 -0.19 -12.13
C MET A 110 -17.15 -0.64 -13.20
N ALA A 111 -18.37 -0.95 -12.79
CA ALA A 111 -19.46 -1.23 -13.72
C ALA A 111 -20.44 -0.04 -13.73
N PRO A 112 -21.13 0.25 -14.84
CA PRO A 112 -22.19 1.26 -14.86
C PRO A 112 -23.28 0.87 -13.86
N SER A 113 -23.73 1.83 -13.06
CA SER A 113 -24.78 1.58 -12.06
C SER A 113 -26.14 1.57 -12.75
N SER A 114 -26.79 0.40 -12.82
CA SER A 114 -28.21 0.33 -13.22
C SER A 114 -29.15 0.72 -12.07
N LEU A 115 -28.67 0.62 -10.83
CA LEU A 115 -29.21 1.12 -9.56
C LEU A 115 -28.04 1.21 -8.55
N GLN A 116 -28.10 2.16 -7.62
CA GLN A 116 -27.04 2.43 -6.61
C GLN A 116 -26.90 1.26 -5.61
N GLU A 117 -26.29 0.15 -6.00
CA GLU A 117 -25.86 -0.89 -5.08
C GLU A 117 -24.33 -0.83 -4.93
N SER A 118 -23.85 -0.76 -3.69
CA SER A 118 -22.42 -0.81 -3.37
C SER A 118 -21.91 -2.24 -3.55
N VAL A 119 -21.04 -2.47 -4.52
CA VAL A 119 -20.39 -3.79 -4.69
C VAL A 119 -19.08 -3.77 -3.90
N THR A 120 -19.11 -4.34 -2.70
CA THR A 120 -17.88 -4.64 -1.95
C THR A 120 -17.23 -5.87 -2.55
N VAL A 121 -16.19 -5.69 -3.37
CA VAL A 121 -15.43 -6.81 -3.94
C VAL A 121 -14.37 -7.21 -2.91
N THR A 122 -14.74 -8.15 -2.04
CA THR A 122 -13.79 -8.83 -1.14
C THR A 122 -12.90 -9.71 -1.99
N ALA A 123 -11.68 -9.24 -2.28
CA ALA A 123 -10.69 -10.06 -2.95
C ALA A 123 -10.09 -11.03 -1.93
N GLU A 124 -10.50 -12.29 -2.00
CA GLU A 124 -9.80 -13.38 -1.33
C GLU A 124 -8.41 -13.48 -1.95
N ALA A 125 -7.36 -13.24 -1.15
CA ALA A 125 -5.98 -13.25 -1.63
C ALA A 125 -5.66 -14.64 -2.22
N PRO A 126 -5.02 -14.74 -3.40
CA PRO A 126 -4.47 -16.01 -3.83
C PRO A 126 -3.39 -16.42 -2.82
N LEU A 127 -3.53 -17.57 -2.16
CA LEU A 127 -2.42 -18.17 -1.45
C LEU A 127 -1.33 -18.47 -2.48
N VAL A 128 -0.31 -17.62 -2.46
CA VAL A 128 1.00 -17.92 -3.04
C VAL A 128 1.58 -19.02 -2.15
N ASP A 129 1.47 -20.27 -2.58
CA ASP A 129 2.39 -21.31 -2.10
C ASP A 129 3.45 -21.57 -3.17
N VAL A 130 4.68 -21.56 -2.69
CA VAL A 130 5.92 -21.38 -3.40
C VAL A 130 6.47 -22.76 -3.69
N SER A 131 6.76 -23.05 -4.96
CA SER A 131 7.81 -23.96 -5.42
C SER A 131 8.12 -25.19 -4.55
N GLN A 132 7.77 -26.38 -5.07
CA GLN A 132 8.79 -27.43 -5.21
C GLN A 132 8.76 -28.04 -6.60
N SER A 133 9.58 -27.47 -7.48
CA SER A 133 10.26 -28.23 -8.51
C SER A 133 11.10 -29.34 -7.87
N ARG A 134 10.74 -30.59 -8.11
CA ARG A 134 11.71 -31.68 -8.26
C ARG A 134 11.40 -32.47 -9.51
N ALA A 135 12.09 -32.09 -10.58
CA ALA A 135 12.44 -33.02 -11.63
C ALA A 135 13.31 -34.13 -11.03
N SER A 136 12.90 -35.38 -11.18
CA SER A 136 13.84 -36.50 -11.24
C SER A 136 13.17 -37.59 -12.06
N GLY A 137 13.66 -37.76 -13.29
CA GLY A 137 13.20 -38.80 -14.20
C GLY A 137 13.53 -40.21 -13.70
N ASN A 138 12.79 -41.17 -14.21
CA ASN A 138 13.40 -42.20 -15.05
C ASN A 138 12.35 -42.84 -15.96
N VAL A 139 12.66 -42.81 -17.25
CA VAL A 139 12.00 -43.56 -18.31
C VAL A 139 12.44 -45.02 -18.22
N GLY A 140 11.50 -45.94 -18.38
CA GLY A 140 11.74 -47.33 -18.74
C GLY A 140 10.71 -48.26 -18.09
N SER A 141 10.09 -49.23 -18.74
CA SER A 141 10.17 -49.76 -20.10
C SER A 141 8.91 -50.62 -20.26
N ARG A 142 8.21 -50.52 -21.40
CA ARG A 142 7.72 -51.64 -22.22
C ARG A 142 7.75 -53.07 -21.58
N GLN A 143 6.64 -53.79 -21.80
CA GLN A 143 6.36 -55.23 -21.57
C GLN A 143 5.78 -55.56 -20.18
N MET A 144 4.62 -56.20 -20.05
CA MET A 144 4.18 -57.47 -20.65
C MET A 144 2.74 -57.43 -21.17
#